data_AF-A0A4Q3KX69-F1
#
_entry.id   AF-A0A4Q3KX69-F1
#
_cell.length_a   1.000
_cell.length_b   1.000
_cell.length_c   1.000
_cell.angle_alpha   90.00
_cell.angle_beta   90.00
_cell.angle_gamma   90.00
#
_symmetry.space_group_name_H-M   'P 1'
#
loop_
_entity.id
_entity.type
_entity.pdbx_description
1 polymer ?
#
loop_
_entity_poly.entity_id
_entity_poly.type
_entity_poly.pdbx_seq_one_letter_code
_entity_poly.pdbx_strand_id
1 'polypeptide(L)'
;MPLAPPSLAVRLSAVLAAAMAVAGGIAGAAWFKSATPARSGHADMLIAPMIGVIEPCVLLQTGATAVAPNLTAACERQGGSAGALVESTLRELESHHPAPQAYPVGYTLPIPLLQLFKPAQDGWQIDQGMVQRLVHTVRDVQRPVIMYLFSTHFAADAPIERALASDPANMAHTRDGALGVDDYYDSSVYNWTFASTANAISERRAQAVAAVLQETCKLTAHDRAKIRGITLLGELHHLFPNFQAGMGFDGKYRITDYSAASVQGFRAYLAREFGTVAHLNRLVGADYASFDEVQPPSKDIRMEPLGRFSEHIDSFAHGTMPISGWAYVPAAPAGHTPQIHVYRNGQFAGKAAVLLSRQDVLAAMPQFGKANTGWRVNLDFRQWRPGQHRLDLFMEAQPGRLTQLGSRQVAVMDRAQSTPQALPQGPLPAAGPRDDAIAFHIDFPKEQSSYYFNPLVPVWHAYRARQVTDYLQHFNAQVNASCLTDVPRYTHQIMPFTNPSWDEHKFGIEDSLRPHPGLRLGISLYGEPTYGSSFSHWLARSGHRRYGITEFHPLKPMDARTMAQTLQKHAQQGADFLSFFVEPSWEGQRVPRGHNIFSFDPLNAEFASDVLYRSVQQTLSTAR
;
A
#
# COMPACT_ATOMS: atom_id res chain seq x y z
N MET A 1 59.68 -55.51 4.30
CA MET A 1 59.58 -54.34 5.20
C MET A 1 58.19 -53.73 5.04
N PRO A 2 57.34 -53.74 6.07
CA PRO A 2 56.06 -53.04 6.01
C PRO A 2 56.24 -51.55 6.36
N LEU A 3 55.58 -50.67 5.61
CA LEU A 3 55.50 -49.23 5.88
C LEU A 3 54.68 -48.99 7.15
N ALA A 4 55.22 -48.17 8.05
CA ALA A 4 54.59 -47.82 9.33
C ALA A 4 53.23 -47.13 9.13
N PRO A 5 52.24 -47.38 10.00
CA PRO A 5 50.92 -46.77 9.86
C PRO A 5 50.99 -45.26 10.10
N PRO A 6 50.20 -44.46 9.35
CA PRO A 6 50.20 -43.01 9.50
C PRO A 6 49.76 -42.61 10.91
N SER A 7 50.45 -41.60 11.47
CA SER A 7 50.24 -41.11 12.82
C SER A 7 48.79 -40.65 13.04
N LEU A 8 48.35 -40.70 14.30
CA LEU A 8 46.99 -40.31 14.71
C LEU A 8 46.62 -38.90 14.21
N ALA A 9 47.60 -37.99 14.17
CA ALA A 9 47.44 -36.64 13.64
C ALA A 9 47.04 -36.62 12.15
N VAL A 10 47.68 -37.45 11.32
CA VAL A 10 47.36 -37.52 9.87
C VAL A 10 45.96 -38.08 9.65
N ARG A 11 45.53 -39.06 10.46
CA ARG A 11 44.16 -39.60 10.40
C ARG A 11 43.12 -38.56 10.84
N LEU A 12 43.41 -37.80 11.90
CA LEU A 12 42.51 -36.73 12.35
C LEU A 12 42.39 -35.62 11.30
N SER A 13 43.50 -35.19 10.70
CA SER A 13 43.50 -34.17 9.65
C SER A 13 42.75 -34.63 8.41
N ALA A 14 42.86 -35.89 8.01
CA ALA A 14 42.11 -36.44 6.88
C ALA A 14 40.59 -36.51 7.16
N VAL A 15 40.19 -36.87 8.39
CA VAL A 15 38.77 -36.90 8.80
C VAL A 15 38.19 -35.49 8.90
N LEU A 16 38.94 -34.52 9.44
CA LEU A 16 38.54 -33.11 9.48
C LEU A 16 38.43 -32.50 8.08
N ALA A 17 39.36 -32.80 7.18
CA ALA A 17 39.29 -32.36 5.79
C ALA A 17 38.08 -32.97 5.06
N ALA A 18 37.80 -34.26 5.26
CA ALA A 18 36.62 -34.91 4.71
C ALA A 18 35.32 -34.35 5.27
N ALA A 19 35.26 -34.07 6.58
CA ALA A 19 34.10 -33.46 7.23
C ALA A 19 33.85 -32.03 6.73
N MET A 20 34.91 -31.22 6.53
CA MET A 20 34.78 -29.89 5.94
C MET A 20 34.39 -29.92 4.45
N ALA A 21 34.87 -30.90 3.68
CA ALA A 21 34.46 -31.07 2.29
C ALA A 21 32.98 -31.50 2.18
N VAL A 22 32.51 -32.38 3.08
CA VAL A 22 31.09 -32.77 3.15
C VAL A 22 30.22 -31.61 3.64
N ALA A 23 30.65 -30.87 4.67
CA ALA A 23 29.94 -29.68 5.15
C ALA A 23 29.89 -28.57 4.10
N GLY A 24 30.98 -28.34 3.37
CA GLY A 24 31.04 -27.42 2.24
C GLY A 24 30.18 -27.87 1.05
N GLY A 25 30.09 -29.18 0.79
CA GLY A 25 29.20 -29.76 -0.22
C GLY A 25 27.73 -29.68 0.16
N ILE A 26 27.38 -29.87 1.44
CA ILE A 26 26.00 -29.72 1.96
C ILE A 26 25.61 -28.24 1.99
N ALA A 27 26.48 -27.34 2.44
CA ALA A 27 26.26 -25.91 2.42
C ALA A 27 26.19 -25.37 0.98
N GLY A 28 27.02 -25.90 0.07
CA GLY A 28 26.99 -25.61 -1.35
C GLY A 28 25.72 -26.12 -2.02
N ALA A 29 25.22 -27.31 -1.67
CA ALA A 29 23.96 -27.85 -2.18
C ALA A 29 22.73 -27.14 -1.59
N ALA A 30 22.78 -26.71 -0.33
CA ALA A 30 21.74 -25.89 0.30
C ALA A 30 21.73 -24.47 -0.30
N TRP A 31 22.91 -23.87 -0.52
CA TRP A 31 23.05 -22.60 -1.22
C TRP A 31 22.56 -22.73 -2.66
N PHE A 32 22.95 -23.77 -3.40
CA PHE A 32 22.49 -24.02 -4.76
C PHE A 32 20.99 -24.32 -4.81
N LYS A 33 20.38 -24.99 -3.82
CA LYS A 33 18.91 -25.15 -3.72
C LYS A 33 18.18 -23.86 -3.30
N SER A 34 18.86 -22.94 -2.62
CA SER A 34 18.33 -21.61 -2.27
C SER A 34 18.56 -20.56 -3.35
N ALA A 35 19.57 -20.76 -4.20
CA ALA A 35 20.02 -19.86 -5.26
C ALA A 35 19.58 -20.34 -6.66
N THR A 36 19.19 -21.61 -6.81
CA THR A 36 18.36 -22.03 -7.93
C THR A 36 16.93 -21.64 -7.57
N PRO A 37 16.30 -20.72 -8.32
CA PRO A 37 14.88 -20.56 -8.21
C PRO A 37 14.29 -21.92 -8.53
N ALA A 38 13.50 -22.48 -7.61
CA ALA A 38 12.55 -23.50 -8.03
C ALA A 38 11.80 -22.88 -9.23
N ARG A 39 11.89 -23.52 -10.39
CA ARG A 39 11.03 -23.23 -11.54
C ARG A 39 9.59 -23.56 -11.10
N SER A 40 8.99 -22.71 -10.29
CA SER A 40 7.54 -22.63 -10.18
C SER A 40 7.07 -22.12 -11.54
N GLY A 41 6.22 -22.90 -12.21
CA GLY A 41 5.77 -22.64 -13.57
C GLY A 41 5.40 -21.16 -13.76
N HIS A 42 5.99 -20.54 -14.78
CA HIS A 42 5.81 -19.14 -15.18
C HIS A 42 4.38 -18.85 -15.71
N ALA A 43 3.33 -19.49 -15.17
CA ALA A 43 2.00 -19.56 -15.79
C ALA A 43 0.81 -19.37 -14.84
N ASP A 44 1.01 -18.98 -13.58
CA ASP A 44 -0.07 -18.94 -12.58
C ASP A 44 -0.64 -17.55 -12.24
N MET A 45 -0.04 -16.46 -12.74
CA MET A 45 -0.55 -15.10 -12.48
C MET A 45 -1.83 -14.85 -13.27
N LEU A 46 -2.92 -14.50 -12.59
CA LEU A 46 -4.21 -14.16 -13.17
C LEU A 46 -4.29 -12.66 -13.53
N ILE A 47 -4.71 -12.34 -14.75
CA ILE A 47 -5.14 -10.97 -15.08
C ILE A 47 -6.62 -10.85 -14.72
N ALA A 48 -6.93 -10.07 -13.68
CA ALA A 48 -8.26 -10.00 -13.07
C ALA A 48 -8.73 -8.54 -12.99
N PRO A 49 -9.05 -7.88 -14.11
CA PRO A 49 -9.55 -6.52 -14.10
C PRO A 49 -10.81 -6.41 -13.23
N MET A 50 -10.92 -5.33 -12.49
CA MET A 50 -12.12 -5.00 -11.73
C MET A 50 -13.10 -4.26 -12.65
N ILE A 51 -14.24 -4.89 -12.89
CA ILE A 51 -15.28 -4.37 -13.78
C ILE A 51 -16.39 -3.76 -12.93
N GLY A 52 -16.81 -2.54 -13.29
CA GLY A 52 -17.92 -1.82 -12.64
C GLY A 52 -19.28 -2.45 -12.89
N VAL A 53 -19.54 -3.64 -12.34
CA VAL A 53 -20.79 -4.40 -12.56
C VAL A 53 -21.89 -4.10 -11.52
N ILE A 54 -21.55 -3.33 -10.49
CA ILE A 54 -22.45 -3.06 -9.36
C ILE A 54 -23.62 -2.18 -9.80
N GLU A 55 -23.34 -1.01 -10.34
CA GLU A 55 -24.34 0.00 -10.66
C GLU A 55 -25.36 -0.49 -11.71
N PRO A 56 -24.97 -1.08 -12.86
CA PRO A 56 -25.93 -1.45 -13.90
C PRO A 56 -26.74 -2.74 -13.63
N CYS A 57 -26.24 -3.65 -12.78
CA CYS A 57 -26.83 -4.99 -12.61
C CYS A 57 -27.13 -5.39 -11.16
N VAL A 58 -26.51 -4.73 -10.19
CA VAL A 58 -26.63 -5.10 -8.77
C VAL A 58 -27.47 -4.06 -8.01
N LEU A 59 -27.21 -2.77 -8.19
CA LEU A 59 -27.96 -1.67 -7.54
C LEU A 59 -29.32 -1.39 -8.19
N LEU A 60 -29.55 -1.79 -9.45
CA LEU A 60 -30.83 -1.66 -10.18
C LEU A 60 -31.47 -0.28 -9.93
N GLN A 61 -30.79 0.79 -10.33
CA GLN A 61 -31.31 2.14 -10.09
C GLN A 61 -32.63 2.36 -10.83
N THR A 62 -33.71 2.57 -10.10
CA THR A 62 -34.97 3.10 -10.65
C THR A 62 -34.73 4.50 -11.18
N GLY A 63 -34.59 4.66 -12.49
CA GLY A 63 -34.44 5.97 -13.14
C GLY A 63 -33.12 6.23 -13.88
N ALA A 64 -32.20 5.27 -13.94
CA ALA A 64 -31.02 5.38 -14.81
C ALA A 64 -31.44 5.23 -16.29
N THR A 65 -31.64 6.35 -16.97
CA THR A 65 -32.10 6.45 -18.37
C THR A 65 -31.10 5.95 -19.43
N ALA A 66 -29.97 5.36 -19.03
CA ALA A 66 -28.83 5.15 -19.91
C ALA A 66 -28.32 3.68 -20.01
N VAL A 67 -28.90 2.74 -19.27
CA VAL A 67 -28.55 1.31 -19.38
C VAL A 67 -29.49 0.62 -20.37
N ALA A 68 -28.93 -0.21 -21.26
CA ALA A 68 -29.71 -0.89 -22.30
C ALA A 68 -30.79 -1.80 -21.67
N PRO A 69 -32.07 -1.72 -22.09
CA PRO A 69 -33.17 -2.46 -21.45
C PRO A 69 -32.99 -3.98 -21.43
N ASN A 70 -32.30 -4.53 -22.43
CA ASN A 70 -31.95 -5.96 -22.51
C ASN A 70 -30.96 -6.38 -21.41
N LEU A 71 -29.98 -5.53 -21.08
CA LEU A 71 -29.02 -5.76 -20.01
C LEU A 71 -29.72 -5.74 -18.65
N THR A 72 -30.57 -4.74 -18.40
CA THR A 72 -31.37 -4.64 -17.17
C THR A 72 -32.25 -5.89 -16.99
N ALA A 73 -32.97 -6.30 -18.02
CA ALA A 73 -33.81 -7.51 -17.97
C ALA A 73 -32.99 -8.79 -17.68
N ALA A 74 -31.77 -8.90 -18.22
CA ALA A 74 -30.89 -10.04 -17.95
C ALA A 74 -30.42 -10.10 -16.48
N CYS A 75 -30.21 -8.94 -15.87
CA CYS A 75 -29.75 -8.80 -14.49
C CYS A 75 -30.89 -8.93 -13.46
N GLU A 76 -32.11 -8.49 -13.79
CA GLU A 76 -33.26 -8.43 -12.87
C GLU A 76 -34.09 -9.72 -12.77
N ARG A 77 -34.07 -10.57 -13.80
CA ARG A 77 -34.85 -11.81 -13.80
C ARG A 77 -34.54 -12.70 -12.60
N GLN A 78 -35.46 -13.60 -12.24
CA GLN A 78 -35.19 -14.61 -11.21
C GLN A 78 -33.94 -15.42 -11.59
N GLY A 79 -32.96 -15.49 -10.68
CA GLY A 79 -31.68 -16.13 -10.94
C GLY A 79 -30.74 -15.31 -11.84
N GLY A 80 -31.05 -14.04 -12.13
CA GLY A 80 -30.23 -13.11 -12.89
C GLY A 80 -28.91 -12.75 -12.21
N SER A 81 -27.99 -12.21 -13.00
CA SER A 81 -26.62 -11.88 -12.60
C SER A 81 -25.99 -10.88 -13.57
N ALA A 82 -24.83 -10.33 -13.21
CA ALA A 82 -24.03 -9.50 -14.12
C ALA A 82 -23.13 -10.35 -15.06
N GLY A 83 -23.30 -11.67 -15.10
CA GLY A 83 -22.32 -12.55 -15.76
C GLY A 83 -22.16 -12.28 -17.26
N ALA A 84 -23.25 -11.97 -17.96
CA ALA A 84 -23.17 -11.61 -19.38
C ALA A 84 -22.39 -10.30 -19.60
N LEU A 85 -22.55 -9.31 -18.72
CA LEU A 85 -21.85 -8.02 -18.80
C LEU A 85 -20.35 -8.20 -18.57
N VAL A 86 -19.97 -9.03 -17.59
CA VAL A 86 -18.57 -9.41 -17.34
C VAL A 86 -17.98 -10.05 -18.58
N GLU A 87 -18.63 -11.08 -19.15
CA GLU A 87 -18.12 -11.79 -20.33
C GLU A 87 -18.09 -10.90 -21.59
N SER A 88 -19.04 -9.98 -21.75
CA SER A 88 -19.01 -8.96 -22.82
C SER A 88 -17.76 -8.08 -22.70
N THR A 89 -17.53 -7.52 -21.52
CA THR A 89 -16.41 -6.62 -21.24
C THR A 89 -15.06 -7.33 -21.41
N LEU A 90 -14.91 -8.55 -20.89
CA LEU A 90 -13.67 -9.32 -20.99
C LEU A 90 -13.35 -9.75 -22.44
N ARG A 91 -14.37 -10.12 -23.22
CA ARG A 91 -14.18 -10.45 -24.65
C ARG A 91 -13.68 -9.25 -25.45
N GLU A 92 -14.13 -8.05 -25.13
CA GLU A 92 -13.62 -6.84 -25.76
C GLU A 92 -12.16 -6.58 -25.38
N LEU A 93 -11.80 -6.76 -24.09
CA LEU A 93 -10.43 -6.61 -23.61
C LEU A 93 -9.45 -7.64 -24.21
N GLU A 94 -9.88 -8.87 -24.47
CA GLU A 94 -9.01 -9.90 -25.04
C GLU A 94 -8.76 -9.72 -26.55
N SER A 95 -9.52 -8.85 -27.22
CA SER A 95 -9.66 -8.77 -28.68
C SER A 95 -10.17 -10.09 -29.29
N HIS A 96 -10.82 -10.05 -30.46
CA HIS A 96 -11.48 -11.21 -31.07
C HIS A 96 -10.50 -12.29 -31.61
N HIS A 97 -9.23 -12.29 -31.19
CA HIS A 97 -8.18 -13.12 -31.77
C HIS A 97 -7.92 -14.38 -30.91
N PRO A 98 -8.01 -15.59 -31.51
CA PRO A 98 -7.86 -16.87 -30.80
C PRO A 98 -6.39 -17.25 -30.51
N ALA A 99 -5.51 -16.29 -30.23
CA ALA A 99 -4.12 -16.57 -29.91
C ALA A 99 -4.00 -17.21 -28.51
N PRO A 100 -3.03 -18.12 -28.27
CA PRO A 100 -2.75 -18.62 -26.93
C PRO A 100 -2.35 -17.48 -26.00
N GLN A 101 -3.15 -17.21 -24.97
CA GLN A 101 -2.89 -16.12 -24.04
C GLN A 101 -1.68 -16.41 -23.15
N ALA A 102 -0.85 -15.39 -22.93
CA ALA A 102 0.30 -15.51 -22.03
C ALA A 102 -0.10 -15.68 -20.55
N TYR A 103 -1.29 -15.20 -20.17
CA TYR A 103 -1.85 -15.26 -18.82
C TYR A 103 -3.34 -15.60 -18.89
N PRO A 104 -3.90 -16.39 -17.95
CA PRO A 104 -5.35 -16.54 -17.86
C PRO A 104 -6.01 -15.20 -17.53
N VAL A 105 -7.13 -14.91 -18.20
CA VAL A 105 -7.96 -13.74 -17.93
C VAL A 105 -9.19 -14.14 -17.11
N GLY A 106 -9.29 -13.55 -15.94
CA GLY A 106 -10.43 -13.62 -15.03
C GLY A 106 -11.03 -12.24 -14.80
N TYR A 107 -11.56 -12.02 -13.60
CA TYR A 107 -12.07 -10.72 -13.18
C TYR A 107 -11.99 -10.55 -11.68
N THR A 108 -11.99 -9.30 -11.22
CA THR A 108 -12.22 -8.97 -9.82
C THR A 108 -13.67 -8.54 -9.67
N LEU A 109 -14.42 -9.25 -8.81
CA LEU A 109 -15.81 -8.92 -8.49
C LEU A 109 -15.82 -8.00 -7.26
N PRO A 110 -16.08 -6.69 -7.41
CA PRO A 110 -16.30 -5.82 -6.27
C PRO A 110 -17.59 -6.22 -5.56
N ILE A 111 -17.56 -6.29 -4.23
CA ILE A 111 -18.70 -6.63 -3.37
C ILE A 111 -18.81 -5.53 -2.31
N PRO A 112 -19.57 -4.44 -2.58
CA PRO A 112 -19.70 -3.28 -1.69
C PRO A 112 -20.53 -3.64 -0.46
N LEU A 113 -19.86 -4.02 0.63
CA LEU A 113 -20.50 -4.58 1.82
C LEU A 113 -21.62 -3.69 2.39
N LEU A 114 -21.43 -2.37 2.38
CA LEU A 114 -22.41 -1.42 2.91
C LEU A 114 -23.60 -1.17 1.96
N GLN A 115 -23.43 -1.32 0.64
CA GLN A 115 -24.56 -1.24 -0.29
C GLN A 115 -25.50 -2.44 -0.19
N LEU A 116 -25.05 -3.55 0.42
CA LEU A 116 -25.89 -4.73 0.63
C LEU A 116 -27.00 -4.51 1.65
N PHE A 117 -27.09 -3.32 2.26
CA PHE A 117 -28.13 -2.97 3.21
C PHE A 117 -29.23 -2.13 2.58
N LYS A 118 -30.48 -2.49 2.88
CA LYS A 118 -31.65 -1.68 2.57
C LYS A 118 -32.38 -1.26 3.85
N PRO A 119 -33.11 -0.13 3.83
CA PRO A 119 -33.99 0.24 4.92
C PRO A 119 -35.02 -0.86 5.22
N ALA A 120 -35.29 -1.08 6.50
CA ALA A 120 -36.35 -1.93 7.02
C ALA A 120 -37.20 -1.14 8.02
N GLN A 121 -38.31 -1.71 8.50
CA GLN A 121 -39.16 -1.06 9.50
C GLN A 121 -38.37 -0.64 10.75
N ASP A 122 -37.46 -1.51 11.23
CA ASP A 122 -36.60 -1.27 12.39
C ASP A 122 -35.11 -1.30 12.02
N GLY A 123 -34.68 -0.32 11.22
CA GLY A 123 -33.25 -0.12 10.90
C GLY A 123 -32.85 -0.67 9.53
N TRP A 124 -31.85 -1.56 9.51
CA TRP A 124 -31.18 -2.01 8.29
C TRP A 124 -31.18 -3.53 8.18
N GLN A 125 -31.51 -4.04 6.99
CA GLN A 125 -31.45 -5.47 6.69
C GLN A 125 -30.67 -5.73 5.41
N ILE A 126 -30.10 -6.93 5.29
CA ILE A 126 -29.42 -7.36 4.07
C ILE A 126 -30.42 -7.49 2.93
N ASP A 127 -30.12 -6.87 1.79
CA ASP A 127 -30.80 -7.15 0.53
C ASP A 127 -30.31 -8.49 -0.05
N GLN A 128 -31.02 -9.55 0.31
CA GLN A 128 -30.70 -10.91 -0.15
C GLN A 128 -30.77 -11.05 -1.69
N GLY A 129 -31.63 -10.28 -2.37
CA GLY A 129 -31.69 -10.31 -3.83
C GLY A 129 -30.41 -9.75 -4.46
N MET A 130 -29.85 -8.69 -3.87
CA MET A 130 -28.57 -8.13 -4.27
C MET A 130 -27.41 -9.11 -4.06
N VAL A 131 -27.35 -9.75 -2.88
CA VAL A 131 -26.35 -10.77 -2.56
C VAL A 131 -26.43 -11.94 -3.55
N GLN A 132 -27.64 -12.41 -3.86
CA GLN A 132 -27.86 -13.48 -4.84
C GLN A 132 -27.36 -13.10 -6.24
N ARG A 133 -27.64 -11.89 -6.75
CA ARG A 133 -27.14 -11.45 -8.06
C ARG A 133 -25.61 -11.43 -8.13
N LEU A 134 -24.94 -11.00 -7.07
CA LEU A 134 -23.48 -11.04 -6.96
C LEU A 134 -22.95 -12.48 -7.02
N VAL A 135 -23.50 -13.38 -6.20
CA VAL A 135 -23.06 -14.78 -6.16
C VAL A 135 -23.42 -15.53 -7.45
N HIS A 136 -24.57 -15.24 -8.05
CA HIS A 136 -24.92 -15.76 -9.38
C HIS A 136 -23.97 -15.28 -10.47
N THR A 137 -23.32 -14.13 -10.31
CA THR A 137 -22.29 -13.67 -11.25
C THR A 137 -21.08 -14.60 -11.20
N VAL A 138 -20.69 -15.07 -10.00
CA VAL A 138 -19.67 -16.12 -9.84
C VAL A 138 -20.10 -17.42 -10.52
N ARG A 139 -21.37 -17.81 -10.41
CA ARG A 139 -21.93 -19.00 -11.08
C ARG A 139 -21.88 -18.88 -12.62
N ASP A 140 -22.34 -17.75 -13.16
CA ASP A 140 -22.61 -17.62 -14.59
C ASP A 140 -21.35 -17.33 -15.42
N VAL A 141 -20.38 -16.59 -14.85
CA VAL A 141 -19.08 -16.34 -15.47
C VAL A 141 -18.21 -17.58 -15.35
N GLN A 142 -17.69 -18.10 -16.46
CA GLN A 142 -16.92 -19.36 -16.47
C GLN A 142 -15.44 -19.16 -16.11
N ARG A 143 -15.02 -17.90 -15.99
CA ARG A 143 -13.64 -17.51 -15.73
C ARG A 143 -13.31 -17.46 -14.23
N PRO A 144 -12.02 -17.56 -13.87
CA PRO A 144 -11.58 -17.36 -12.49
C PRO A 144 -11.94 -15.97 -11.95
N VAL A 145 -12.23 -15.87 -10.65
CA VAL A 145 -12.62 -14.64 -9.98
C VAL A 145 -11.78 -14.36 -8.75
N ILE A 146 -11.45 -13.08 -8.54
CA ILE A 146 -11.03 -12.54 -7.25
C ILE A 146 -12.24 -11.86 -6.62
N MET A 147 -12.69 -12.33 -5.46
CA MET A 147 -13.77 -11.68 -4.73
C MET A 147 -13.22 -10.53 -3.90
N TYR A 148 -13.69 -9.32 -4.13
CA TYR A 148 -13.28 -8.16 -3.36
C TYR A 148 -14.38 -7.74 -2.39
N LEU A 149 -14.23 -8.11 -1.11
CA LEU A 149 -15.14 -7.72 -0.03
C LEU A 149 -14.88 -6.25 0.35
N PHE A 150 -15.44 -5.33 -0.43
CA PHE A 150 -15.15 -3.90 -0.44
C PHE A 150 -15.90 -3.14 0.68
N SER A 151 -15.16 -2.42 1.54
CA SER A 151 -15.70 -1.45 2.51
C SER A 151 -14.60 -0.49 2.99
N THR A 152 -14.04 0.26 2.04
CA THR A 152 -12.93 1.20 2.29
C THR A 152 -13.39 2.46 3.03
N HIS A 153 -12.51 3.45 3.10
CA HIS A 153 -12.84 4.81 3.47
C HIS A 153 -13.57 5.59 2.35
N PHE A 154 -13.41 5.22 1.07
CA PHE A 154 -14.21 5.79 -0.01
C PHE A 154 -15.68 5.37 0.09
N ALA A 155 -16.57 6.35 -0.08
CA ALA A 155 -18.01 6.15 -0.10
C ALA A 155 -18.40 5.13 -1.16
N ALA A 156 -19.31 4.23 -0.80
CA ALA A 156 -20.00 3.37 -1.74
C ALA A 156 -21.37 3.94 -2.11
N ASP A 157 -21.67 5.20 -1.79
CA ASP A 157 -22.99 5.83 -1.98
C ASP A 157 -24.15 4.99 -1.40
N ALA A 158 -23.88 4.26 -0.32
CA ALA A 158 -24.86 3.38 0.29
C ALA A 158 -25.74 4.18 1.28
N PRO A 159 -27.07 4.00 1.28
CA PRO A 159 -27.94 4.74 2.20
C PRO A 159 -27.58 4.58 3.68
N ILE A 160 -26.98 3.44 4.06
CA ILE A 160 -26.57 3.14 5.44
C ILE A 160 -25.36 3.97 5.91
N GLU A 161 -24.51 4.46 5.01
CA GLU A 161 -23.26 5.16 5.38
C GLU A 161 -23.55 6.42 6.16
N ARG A 162 -24.50 7.26 5.72
CA ARG A 162 -24.89 8.47 6.46
C ARG A 162 -25.45 8.16 7.85
N ALA A 163 -26.23 7.08 7.98
CA ALA A 163 -26.76 6.66 9.27
C ALA A 163 -25.65 6.22 10.21
N LEU A 164 -24.70 5.41 9.73
CA LEU A 164 -23.55 4.96 10.53
C LEU A 164 -22.62 6.12 10.91
N ALA A 165 -22.34 7.04 9.98
CA ALA A 165 -21.46 8.18 10.21
C ALA A 165 -22.03 9.21 11.20
N SER A 166 -23.36 9.21 11.42
CA SER A 166 -24.00 10.08 12.40
C SER A 166 -23.68 9.70 13.85
N ASP A 167 -23.21 8.48 14.08
CA ASP A 167 -22.75 7.99 15.39
C ASP A 167 -21.21 8.07 15.48
N PRO A 168 -20.65 8.95 16.35
CA PRO A 168 -19.21 9.10 16.55
C PRO A 168 -18.48 7.82 16.97
N ALA A 169 -19.18 6.79 17.47
CA ALA A 169 -18.58 5.50 17.81
C ALA A 169 -18.13 4.70 16.56
N ASN A 170 -18.64 5.06 15.38
CA ASN A 170 -18.23 4.47 14.10
C ASN A 170 -17.12 5.27 13.40
N MET A 171 -16.76 6.43 13.94
CA MET A 171 -15.80 7.36 13.34
C MET A 171 -14.46 7.31 14.07
N ALA A 172 -13.36 7.46 13.35
CA ALA A 172 -12.02 7.50 13.89
C ALA A 172 -11.76 8.86 14.56
N HIS A 173 -11.05 8.87 15.69
CA HIS A 173 -10.87 10.09 16.48
C HIS A 173 -9.47 10.64 16.32
N THR A 174 -9.34 11.94 16.09
CA THR A 174 -8.10 12.65 16.41
C THR A 174 -8.13 13.05 17.89
N ARG A 175 -7.04 13.62 18.42
CA ARG A 175 -7.07 14.26 19.74
C ARG A 175 -8.12 15.37 19.89
N ASP A 176 -8.58 15.95 18.79
CA ASP A 176 -9.54 17.06 18.78
C ASP A 176 -11.00 16.54 18.68
N GLY A 177 -11.21 15.22 18.52
CA GLY A 177 -12.52 14.56 18.45
C GLY A 177 -12.69 13.62 17.25
N ALA A 178 -13.90 13.09 17.09
CA ALA A 178 -14.29 12.26 15.95
C ALA A 178 -14.11 13.03 14.62
N LEU A 179 -13.50 12.38 13.64
CA LEU A 179 -13.46 12.89 12.28
C LEU A 179 -14.84 12.74 11.62
N GLY A 180 -15.20 13.72 10.80
CA GLY A 180 -16.41 13.68 9.99
C GLY A 180 -16.21 12.94 8.67
N VAL A 181 -16.87 13.44 7.63
CA VAL A 181 -16.66 13.05 6.24
C VAL A 181 -15.73 14.08 5.60
N ASP A 182 -14.83 13.62 4.74
CA ASP A 182 -13.90 14.43 3.94
C ASP A 182 -14.13 14.12 2.45
N ASP A 183 -13.34 14.72 1.56
CA ASP A 183 -13.41 14.44 0.13
C ASP A 183 -12.02 14.12 -0.47
N TYR A 184 -12.02 13.34 -1.54
CA TYR A 184 -10.85 13.03 -2.37
C TYR A 184 -11.26 13.00 -3.84
N TYR A 185 -10.82 14.01 -4.60
CA TYR A 185 -11.38 14.32 -5.91
C TYR A 185 -12.92 14.44 -5.83
N ASP A 186 -13.65 13.66 -6.62
CA ASP A 186 -15.12 13.66 -6.67
C ASP A 186 -15.74 12.59 -5.75
N SER A 187 -14.95 11.97 -4.86
CA SER A 187 -15.41 10.90 -3.97
C SER A 187 -15.36 11.31 -2.51
N SER A 188 -16.46 11.10 -1.79
CA SER A 188 -16.47 11.31 -0.34
C SER A 188 -15.68 10.23 0.39
N VAL A 189 -15.02 10.64 1.46
CA VAL A 189 -14.18 9.83 2.34
C VAL A 189 -14.80 9.79 3.73
N TYR A 190 -15.28 8.62 4.11
CA TYR A 190 -15.74 8.36 5.45
C TYR A 190 -14.57 7.98 6.38
N ASN A 191 -14.43 8.82 7.39
CA ASN A 191 -13.80 8.68 8.70
C ASN A 191 -13.85 7.33 9.46
N TRP A 192 -14.09 6.16 8.88
CA TRP A 192 -14.44 4.95 9.65
C TRP A 192 -13.37 4.54 10.67
N THR A 193 -13.77 4.30 11.92
CA THR A 193 -12.89 3.64 12.90
C THR A 193 -12.82 2.14 12.65
N PHE A 194 -11.68 1.58 13.02
CA PHE A 194 -11.42 0.15 13.15
C PHE A 194 -10.67 -0.14 14.47
N ALA A 195 -10.67 0.82 15.39
CA ALA A 195 -10.04 0.70 16.70
C ALA A 195 -10.73 -0.34 17.61
N SER A 196 -11.98 -0.69 17.29
CA SER A 196 -12.80 -1.69 17.97
C SER A 196 -13.70 -2.39 16.97
N THR A 197 -13.97 -3.68 17.20
CA THR A 197 -14.98 -4.45 16.48
C THR A 197 -16.36 -4.40 17.15
N ALA A 198 -16.47 -3.75 18.31
CA ALA A 198 -17.71 -3.60 19.09
C ALA A 198 -18.39 -2.25 18.80
N ASN A 199 -18.76 -2.04 17.53
CA ASN A 199 -19.49 -0.87 17.06
C ASN A 199 -20.34 -1.23 15.84
N ALA A 200 -21.30 -0.37 15.49
CA ALA A 200 -22.27 -0.67 14.44
C ALA A 200 -21.62 -0.82 13.05
N ILE A 201 -20.60 -0.03 12.70
CA ILE A 201 -19.90 -0.18 11.41
C ILE A 201 -19.25 -1.57 11.27
N SER A 202 -18.60 -2.06 12.32
CA SER A 202 -17.97 -3.39 12.32
C SER A 202 -19.02 -4.50 12.27
N GLU A 203 -20.10 -4.37 13.03
CA GLU A 203 -21.23 -5.31 13.02
C GLU A 203 -21.89 -5.39 11.64
N ARG A 204 -22.11 -4.26 10.96
CA ARG A 204 -22.69 -4.23 9.61
C ARG A 204 -21.75 -4.83 8.57
N ARG A 205 -20.45 -4.54 8.63
CA ARG A 205 -19.44 -5.19 7.79
C ARG A 205 -19.44 -6.71 7.99
N ALA A 206 -19.44 -7.17 9.25
CA ALA A 206 -19.48 -8.59 9.59
C ALA A 206 -20.76 -9.28 9.07
N GLN A 207 -21.91 -8.63 9.24
CA GLN A 207 -23.20 -9.13 8.77
C GLN A 207 -23.24 -9.26 7.24
N ALA A 208 -22.72 -8.27 6.52
CA ALA A 208 -22.61 -8.30 5.06
C ALA A 208 -21.67 -9.41 4.56
N VAL A 209 -20.48 -9.52 5.17
CA VAL A 209 -19.53 -10.61 4.85
C VAL A 209 -20.17 -11.97 5.10
N ALA A 210 -20.85 -12.16 6.23
CA ALA A 210 -21.55 -13.41 6.54
C ALA A 210 -22.62 -13.74 5.48
N ALA A 211 -23.42 -12.78 5.04
CA ALA A 211 -24.44 -13.00 4.01
C ALA A 211 -23.83 -13.43 2.67
N VAL A 212 -22.76 -12.76 2.23
CA VAL A 212 -22.04 -13.09 0.99
C VAL A 212 -21.43 -14.49 1.08
N LEU A 213 -20.78 -14.84 2.19
CA LEU A 213 -20.18 -16.16 2.38
C LEU A 213 -21.24 -17.26 2.41
N GLN A 214 -22.35 -17.05 3.14
CA GLN A 214 -23.45 -18.01 3.21
C GLN A 214 -24.05 -18.30 1.84
N GLU A 215 -24.31 -17.26 1.03
CA GLU A 215 -24.83 -17.44 -0.32
C GLU A 215 -23.79 -18.10 -1.24
N THR A 216 -22.53 -17.69 -1.15
CA THR A 216 -21.43 -18.31 -1.93
C THR A 216 -21.27 -19.80 -1.61
N CYS A 217 -21.52 -20.21 -0.37
CA CYS A 217 -21.45 -21.61 0.02
C CYS A 217 -22.57 -22.48 -0.56
N LYS A 218 -23.65 -21.89 -1.10
CA LYS A 218 -24.71 -22.62 -1.81
C LYS A 218 -24.33 -22.98 -3.25
N LEU A 219 -23.28 -22.36 -3.81
CA LEU A 219 -22.79 -22.69 -5.15
C LEU A 219 -22.32 -24.16 -5.25
N THR A 220 -22.18 -24.67 -6.47
CA THR A 220 -21.58 -25.99 -6.67
C THR A 220 -20.08 -25.96 -6.33
N ALA A 221 -19.47 -27.13 -6.10
CA ALA A 221 -18.02 -27.20 -5.90
C ALA A 221 -17.25 -26.70 -7.14
N HIS A 222 -17.79 -26.94 -8.33
CA HIS A 222 -17.24 -26.43 -9.59
C HIS A 222 -17.25 -24.90 -9.64
N ASP A 223 -18.38 -24.28 -9.27
CA ASP A 223 -18.50 -22.82 -9.26
C ASP A 223 -17.60 -22.16 -8.21
N ARG A 224 -17.52 -22.73 -7.00
CA ARG A 224 -16.63 -22.23 -5.96
C ARG A 224 -15.15 -22.34 -6.34
N ALA A 225 -14.77 -23.35 -7.11
CA ALA A 225 -13.39 -23.53 -7.56
C ALA A 225 -12.90 -22.40 -8.50
N LYS A 226 -13.80 -21.61 -9.08
CA LYS A 226 -13.44 -20.40 -9.83
C LYS A 226 -12.88 -19.30 -8.94
N ILE A 227 -13.18 -19.29 -7.63
CA ILE A 227 -12.71 -18.27 -6.70
C ILE A 227 -11.23 -18.53 -6.39
N ARG A 228 -10.35 -17.69 -6.94
CA ARG A 228 -8.88 -17.82 -6.80
C ARG A 228 -8.28 -16.97 -5.70
N GLY A 229 -9.04 -16.02 -5.18
CA GLY A 229 -8.60 -15.16 -4.09
C GLY A 229 -9.73 -14.30 -3.53
N ILE A 230 -9.53 -13.84 -2.30
CA ILE A 230 -10.44 -12.92 -1.61
C ILE A 230 -9.63 -11.74 -1.08
N THR A 231 -9.96 -10.50 -1.48
CA THR A 231 -9.37 -9.29 -0.89
C THR A 231 -10.31 -8.73 0.17
N LEU A 232 -9.76 -8.31 1.31
CA LEU A 232 -10.54 -7.91 2.49
C LEU A 232 -10.59 -6.39 2.65
N LEU A 233 -11.80 -5.84 2.74
CA LEU A 233 -12.19 -4.47 3.09
C LEU A 233 -11.68 -3.35 2.17
N GLY A 234 -10.60 -3.57 1.46
CA GLY A 234 -9.93 -2.57 0.62
C GLY A 234 -8.83 -1.84 1.38
N GLU A 235 -8.39 -0.67 0.89
CA GLU A 235 -7.36 0.16 1.53
C GLU A 235 -7.75 0.56 2.96
N LEU A 236 -7.40 -0.31 3.91
CA LEU A 236 -7.60 -0.13 5.34
C LEU A 236 -6.33 0.43 5.96
N HIS A 237 -6.41 1.67 6.42
CA HIS A 237 -5.35 2.39 7.09
C HIS A 237 -5.95 3.49 7.97
N HIS A 238 -5.17 4.03 8.89
CA HIS A 238 -5.59 5.19 9.66
C HIS A 238 -5.77 6.41 8.75
N LEU A 239 -6.71 7.25 9.17
CA LEU A 239 -7.05 8.48 8.48
C LEU A 239 -6.59 9.71 9.28
N PHE A 240 -6.68 10.87 8.65
CA PHE A 240 -6.21 12.15 9.14
C PHE A 240 -7.03 13.26 8.49
N PRO A 241 -7.14 14.46 9.10
CA PRO A 241 -7.90 15.56 8.51
C PRO A 241 -7.36 15.98 7.14
N ASN A 242 -8.26 16.43 6.26
CA ASN A 242 -7.95 16.87 4.91
C ASN A 242 -7.22 15.77 4.13
N PHE A 243 -7.86 14.63 3.94
CA PHE A 243 -7.25 13.43 3.38
C PHE A 243 -6.49 13.72 2.07
N GLN A 244 -7.08 14.53 1.18
CA GLN A 244 -6.47 14.88 -0.11
C GLN A 244 -5.16 15.68 0.00
N ALA A 245 -5.08 16.70 0.86
CA ALA A 245 -3.87 17.54 0.98
C ALA A 245 -3.01 17.21 2.22
N GLY A 246 -3.51 16.39 3.13
CA GLY A 246 -2.96 16.13 4.45
C GLY A 246 -2.02 14.92 4.53
N MET A 247 -1.73 14.25 3.41
CA MET A 247 -0.85 13.08 3.36
C MET A 247 0.62 13.39 3.66
N GLY A 248 1.05 14.63 3.40
CA GLY A 248 2.47 15.01 3.50
C GLY A 248 2.93 15.42 4.90
N PHE A 249 4.14 15.98 4.99
CA PHE A 249 4.78 16.34 6.24
C PHE A 249 4.43 17.74 6.77
N ASP A 250 3.81 18.58 5.93
CA ASP A 250 3.43 19.96 6.25
C ASP A 250 2.13 20.04 7.08
N GLY A 251 1.95 21.19 7.75
CA GLY A 251 0.73 21.53 8.48
C GLY A 251 0.65 20.97 9.90
N LYS A 252 -0.53 21.11 10.52
CA LYS A 252 -0.80 20.66 11.88
C LYS A 252 -0.80 19.13 11.92
N TYR A 253 0.07 18.53 12.72
CA TYR A 253 0.11 17.07 12.83
C TYR A 253 -1.10 16.52 13.58
N ARG A 254 -2.01 15.87 12.85
CA ARG A 254 -3.20 15.20 13.38
C ARG A 254 -3.36 13.86 12.68
N ILE A 255 -3.43 12.81 13.49
CA ILE A 255 -3.61 11.43 13.05
C ILE A 255 -4.70 10.78 13.91
N THR A 256 -5.29 9.70 13.42
CA THR A 256 -6.19 8.83 14.19
C THR A 256 -5.45 7.57 14.62
N ASP A 257 -5.81 6.86 15.68
CA ASP A 257 -7.07 6.96 16.43
C ASP A 257 -6.82 7.27 17.92
N TYR A 258 -7.45 8.32 18.45
CA TYR A 258 -7.37 8.78 19.85
C TYR A 258 -8.68 8.54 20.61
N SER A 259 -9.53 7.63 20.13
CA SER A 259 -10.76 7.26 20.84
C SER A 259 -10.43 6.61 22.18
N ALA A 260 -11.43 6.55 23.08
CA ALA A 260 -11.27 5.87 24.37
C ALA A 260 -10.80 4.42 24.21
N ALA A 261 -11.29 3.71 23.19
CA ALA A 261 -10.86 2.34 22.87
C ALA A 261 -9.36 2.28 22.51
N SER A 262 -8.88 3.20 21.66
CA SER A 262 -7.47 3.26 21.28
C SER A 262 -6.55 3.63 22.44
N VAL A 263 -6.96 4.57 23.30
CA VAL A 263 -6.17 4.95 24.49
C VAL A 263 -6.05 3.77 25.46
N GLN A 264 -7.16 3.08 25.75
CA GLN A 264 -7.14 1.90 26.62
C GLN A 264 -6.32 0.76 26.01
N GLY A 265 -6.53 0.47 24.72
CA GLY A 265 -5.79 -0.56 24.02
C GLY A 265 -4.28 -0.28 23.95
N PHE A 266 -3.88 0.99 23.81
CA PHE A 266 -2.48 1.38 23.86
C PHE A 266 -1.84 1.12 25.22
N ARG A 267 -2.54 1.45 26.32
CA ARG A 267 -2.05 1.15 27.67
C ARG A 267 -1.89 -0.35 27.89
N ALA A 268 -2.86 -1.15 27.44
CA ALA A 268 -2.76 -2.60 27.49
C ALA A 268 -1.61 -3.14 26.62
N TYR A 269 -1.38 -2.53 25.46
CA TYR A 269 -0.22 -2.84 24.61
C TYR A 269 1.09 -2.53 25.33
N LEU A 270 1.25 -1.34 25.91
CA LEU A 270 2.43 -0.98 26.69
C LEU A 270 2.67 -1.94 27.87
N ALA A 271 1.61 -2.33 28.58
CA ALA A 271 1.72 -3.28 29.68
C ALA A 271 2.28 -4.64 29.22
N ARG A 272 1.83 -5.13 28.05
CA ARG A 272 2.33 -6.37 27.46
C ARG A 272 3.77 -6.25 26.97
N GLU A 273 4.09 -5.17 26.25
CA GLU A 273 5.42 -5.00 25.63
C GLU A 273 6.52 -4.74 26.67
N PHE A 274 6.23 -3.99 27.73
CA PHE A 274 7.24 -3.57 28.70
C PHE A 274 7.21 -4.36 30.02
N GLY A 275 6.09 -5.03 30.33
CA GLY A 275 5.87 -5.78 31.57
C GLY A 275 5.70 -4.89 32.82
N THR A 276 6.55 -3.87 33.00
CA THR A 276 6.49 -2.91 34.11
C THR A 276 6.60 -1.47 33.62
N VAL A 277 5.93 -0.55 34.31
CA VAL A 277 6.02 0.89 33.96
C VAL A 277 7.45 1.43 34.12
N ALA A 278 8.25 0.87 35.03
CA ALA A 278 9.66 1.22 35.18
C ALA A 278 10.48 0.92 33.91
N HIS A 279 10.15 -0.14 33.16
CA HIS A 279 10.83 -0.46 31.90
C HIS A 279 10.49 0.56 30.82
N LEU A 280 9.20 0.94 30.71
CA LEU A 280 8.76 2.01 29.83
C LEU A 280 9.44 3.34 30.19
N ASN A 281 9.43 3.73 31.46
CA ASN A 281 10.03 4.97 31.96
C ASN A 281 11.51 5.08 31.60
N ARG A 282 12.28 3.98 31.67
CA ARG A 282 13.68 3.98 31.23
C ARG A 282 13.83 4.21 29.73
N LEU A 283 12.96 3.62 28.90
CA LEU A 283 12.99 3.84 27.45
C LEU A 283 12.68 5.30 27.12
N VAL A 284 11.58 5.82 27.67
CA VAL A 284 11.07 7.13 27.26
C VAL A 284 11.71 8.29 28.03
N GLY A 285 12.41 7.99 29.13
CA GLY A 285 12.93 8.97 30.08
C GLY A 285 11.79 9.80 30.67
N ALA A 286 10.80 9.12 31.23
CA ALA A 286 9.66 9.70 31.95
C ALA A 286 9.51 9.02 33.32
N ASP A 287 8.49 9.40 34.06
CA ASP A 287 8.23 9.02 35.46
C ASP A 287 6.76 8.64 35.68
N TYR A 288 6.15 7.89 34.76
CA TYR A 288 4.78 7.40 34.92
C TYR A 288 4.68 6.49 36.15
N ALA A 289 3.67 6.70 37.00
CA ALA A 289 3.44 5.87 38.18
C ALA A 289 2.80 4.52 37.84
N SER A 290 2.03 4.46 36.74
CA SER A 290 1.42 3.25 36.20
C SER A 290 1.20 3.39 34.68
N PHE A 291 0.83 2.29 34.01
CA PHE A 291 0.44 2.36 32.60
C PHE A 291 -0.85 3.17 32.38
N ASP A 292 -1.71 3.31 33.40
CA ASP A 292 -2.96 4.08 33.31
C ASP A 292 -2.74 5.59 33.23
N GLU A 293 -1.55 6.08 33.60
CA GLU A 293 -1.18 7.49 33.42
C GLU A 293 -0.72 7.80 31.99
N VAL A 294 -0.37 6.78 31.20
CA VAL A 294 0.18 6.99 29.86
C VAL A 294 -0.94 7.43 28.92
N GLN A 295 -0.69 8.53 28.22
CA GLN A 295 -1.50 9.01 27.11
C GLN A 295 -0.72 8.85 25.80
N PRO A 296 -1.38 8.51 24.68
CA PRO A 296 -0.74 8.63 23.37
C PRO A 296 -0.22 10.05 23.15
N PRO A 297 1.00 10.23 22.61
CA PRO A 297 1.56 11.55 22.36
C PRO A 297 0.66 12.30 21.37
N SER A 298 0.38 13.58 21.64
CA SER A 298 -0.66 14.31 20.92
C SER A 298 -0.41 15.82 20.80
N LYS A 299 0.52 16.38 21.58
CA LYS A 299 0.80 17.82 21.63
C LYS A 299 1.83 18.26 20.59
N ASP A 300 1.72 19.50 20.12
CA ASP A 300 2.78 20.15 19.36
C ASP A 300 3.75 20.85 20.32
N ILE A 301 4.99 20.36 20.41
CA ILE A 301 6.03 20.91 21.28
C ILE A 301 6.36 22.38 20.99
N ARG A 302 6.08 22.87 19.77
CA ARG A 302 6.38 24.25 19.36
C ARG A 302 5.30 25.24 19.77
N MET A 303 4.09 24.75 20.07
CA MET A 303 2.91 25.58 20.27
C MET A 303 2.21 25.33 21.62
N GLU A 304 2.46 24.20 22.26
CA GLU A 304 1.73 23.75 23.45
C GLU A 304 2.69 23.41 24.60
N PRO A 305 2.37 23.80 25.85
CA PRO A 305 3.16 23.42 27.00
C PRO A 305 3.06 21.91 27.27
N LEU A 306 4.20 21.31 27.57
CA LEU A 306 4.32 19.88 27.89
C LEU A 306 4.42 19.69 29.41
N GLY A 307 3.67 18.74 29.95
CA GLY A 307 3.88 18.24 31.32
C GLY A 307 5.04 17.24 31.36
N ARG A 308 5.14 16.41 30.32
CA ARG A 308 6.27 15.51 30.07
C ARG A 308 6.75 15.65 28.63
N PHE A 309 8.05 15.52 28.43
CA PHE A 309 8.63 15.55 27.08
C PHE A 309 8.00 14.49 26.16
N SER A 310 7.55 13.34 26.69
CA SER A 310 6.88 12.28 25.93
C SER A 310 5.49 12.64 25.38
N GLU A 311 4.91 13.80 25.70
CA GLU A 311 3.57 14.19 25.24
C GLU A 311 3.53 14.69 23.79
N HIS A 312 4.67 15.03 23.19
CA HIS A 312 4.69 15.66 21.88
C HIS A 312 4.70 14.67 20.72
N ILE A 313 4.12 15.07 19.59
CA ILE A 313 4.20 14.34 18.32
C ILE A 313 4.20 15.34 17.16
N ASP A 314 5.02 15.05 16.17
CA ASP A 314 4.98 15.68 14.84
C ASP A 314 5.38 14.64 13.78
N SER A 315 5.43 15.03 12.52
CA SER A 315 5.75 14.16 11.38
C SER A 315 7.15 13.53 11.44
N PHE A 316 7.99 13.91 12.41
CA PHE A 316 9.38 13.47 12.53
C PHE A 316 9.71 12.92 13.93
N ALA A 317 8.79 13.05 14.90
CA ALA A 317 9.04 12.73 16.31
C ALA A 317 9.37 11.24 16.55
N HIS A 318 9.07 10.38 15.58
CA HIS A 318 9.49 8.98 15.54
C HIS A 318 11.00 8.78 15.31
N GLY A 319 11.75 9.83 14.94
CA GLY A 319 13.20 9.81 14.84
C GLY A 319 13.77 9.66 13.43
N THR A 320 12.93 9.72 12.39
CA THR A 320 13.39 9.72 10.99
C THR A 320 13.02 11.05 10.33
N MET A 321 13.95 11.59 9.56
CA MET A 321 13.78 12.81 8.79
C MET A 321 13.85 12.48 7.28
N PRO A 322 12.80 12.78 6.50
CA PRO A 322 12.86 12.66 5.05
C PRO A 322 13.68 13.81 4.46
N ILE A 323 14.67 13.45 3.66
CA ILE A 323 15.35 14.36 2.74
C ILE A 323 14.79 14.02 1.36
N SER A 324 13.94 14.89 0.82
CA SER A 324 13.19 14.59 -0.39
C SER A 324 13.02 15.80 -1.29
N GLY A 325 12.68 15.52 -2.53
CA GLY A 325 12.47 16.53 -3.55
C GLY A 325 12.20 15.93 -4.90
N TRP A 326 12.37 16.75 -5.93
CA TRP A 326 12.38 16.31 -7.31
C TRP A 326 13.58 16.90 -8.06
N ALA A 327 14.02 16.19 -9.09
CA ALA A 327 15.05 16.64 -10.02
C ALA A 327 14.73 16.13 -11.43
N TYR A 328 14.86 17.01 -12.41
CA TYR A 328 14.80 16.68 -13.82
C TYR A 328 16.18 16.83 -14.43
N VAL A 329 16.69 15.71 -14.95
CA VAL A 329 17.95 15.64 -15.70
C VAL A 329 17.61 15.36 -17.16
N PRO A 330 17.82 16.32 -18.09
CA PRO A 330 17.36 16.21 -19.48
C PRO A 330 18.07 15.10 -20.26
N ALA A 331 19.36 14.86 -20.01
CA ALA A 331 20.15 13.84 -20.68
C ALA A 331 21.01 13.05 -19.69
N ALA A 332 20.41 12.05 -19.04
CA ALA A 332 21.18 11.07 -18.27
C ALA A 332 21.86 10.08 -19.23
N PRO A 333 23.11 9.64 -18.96
CA PRO A 333 23.76 8.59 -19.75
C PRO A 333 22.91 7.33 -19.81
N ALA A 334 22.93 6.64 -20.95
CA ALA A 334 22.23 5.36 -21.11
C ALA A 334 22.70 4.37 -20.03
N GLY A 335 21.74 3.74 -19.33
CA GLY A 335 22.03 2.78 -18.25
C GLY A 335 22.39 3.42 -16.90
N HIS A 336 22.42 4.76 -16.78
CA HIS A 336 22.64 5.45 -15.51
C HIS A 336 21.35 6.11 -15.01
N THR A 337 20.95 5.81 -13.78
CA THR A 337 19.88 6.54 -13.09
C THR A 337 20.51 7.64 -12.23
N PRO A 338 20.16 8.93 -12.44
CA PRO A 338 20.67 10.01 -11.61
C PRO A 338 20.44 9.77 -10.12
N GLN A 339 21.38 10.21 -9.28
CA GLN A 339 21.32 10.02 -7.84
C GLN A 339 21.49 11.33 -7.09
N ILE A 340 20.78 11.47 -5.97
CA ILE A 340 20.99 12.51 -4.98
C ILE A 340 21.83 11.93 -3.86
N HIS A 341 22.93 12.58 -3.53
CA HIS A 341 23.81 12.27 -2.40
C HIS A 341 23.58 13.31 -1.32
N VAL A 342 23.44 12.85 -0.08
CA VAL A 342 23.22 13.69 1.10
C VAL A 342 24.41 13.54 2.03
N TYR A 343 24.98 14.66 2.43
CA TYR A 343 26.06 14.73 3.42
C TYR A 343 25.56 15.47 4.66
N ARG A 344 25.82 14.92 5.84
CA ARG A 344 25.54 15.55 7.14
C ARG A 344 26.86 16.00 7.76
N ASN A 345 27.02 17.30 7.96
CA ASN A 345 28.22 17.91 8.52
C ASN A 345 29.50 17.49 7.76
N GLY A 346 29.44 17.40 6.43
CA GLY A 346 30.54 16.92 5.59
C GLY A 346 30.69 15.39 5.50
N GLN A 347 29.96 14.61 6.30
CA GLN A 347 30.00 13.14 6.23
C GLN A 347 28.90 12.59 5.34
N PHE A 348 29.20 11.61 4.48
CA PHE A 348 28.18 10.95 3.67
C PHE A 348 27.10 10.31 4.56
N ALA A 349 25.84 10.69 4.34
CA ALA A 349 24.70 10.27 5.15
C ALA A 349 23.75 9.34 4.39
N GLY A 350 23.69 9.42 3.07
CA GLY A 350 22.88 8.53 2.26
C GLY A 350 22.75 9.00 0.81
N LYS A 351 22.08 8.18 -0.01
CA LYS A 351 21.77 8.53 -1.40
C LYS A 351 20.47 7.90 -1.87
N ALA A 352 19.82 8.53 -2.84
CA ALA A 352 18.60 8.04 -3.48
C ALA A 352 18.67 8.23 -4.99
N ALA A 353 18.09 7.28 -5.74
CA ALA A 353 17.89 7.43 -7.17
C ALA A 353 16.71 8.37 -7.46
N VAL A 354 16.83 9.14 -8.54
CA VAL A 354 15.76 9.99 -9.08
C VAL A 354 14.89 9.12 -9.99
N LEU A 355 13.92 8.45 -9.38
CA LEU A 355 13.06 7.49 -10.07
C LEU A 355 11.61 7.49 -9.58
N LEU A 356 11.31 8.09 -8.42
CA LEU A 356 9.96 8.04 -7.84
C LEU A 356 9.03 8.95 -8.63
N SER A 357 7.75 8.57 -8.72
CA SER A 357 6.77 9.35 -9.48
C SER A 357 6.33 10.61 -8.74
N ARG A 358 6.23 11.71 -9.49
CA ARG A 358 5.75 13.04 -9.09
C ARG A 358 4.81 13.57 -10.16
N GLN A 359 3.55 13.18 -10.07
CA GLN A 359 2.51 13.60 -11.03
C GLN A 359 2.22 15.10 -10.94
N ASP A 360 2.32 15.67 -9.73
CA ASP A 360 2.25 17.11 -9.49
C ASP A 360 3.34 17.87 -10.26
N VAL A 361 4.57 17.34 -10.31
CA VAL A 361 5.67 17.94 -11.08
C VAL A 361 5.42 17.81 -12.58
N LEU A 362 4.92 16.67 -13.06
CA LEU A 362 4.57 16.53 -14.48
C LEU A 362 3.44 17.48 -14.89
N ALA A 363 2.43 17.64 -14.05
CA ALA A 363 1.33 18.58 -14.30
C ALA A 363 1.81 20.04 -14.32
N ALA A 364 2.70 20.42 -13.40
CA ALA A 364 3.26 21.78 -13.32
C ALA A 364 4.32 22.06 -14.40
N MET A 365 5.07 21.03 -14.82
CA MET A 365 6.13 21.11 -15.83
C MET A 365 5.95 20.05 -16.93
N PRO A 366 4.92 20.17 -17.79
CA PRO A 366 4.64 19.18 -18.83
C PRO A 366 5.82 18.96 -19.81
N GLN A 367 6.66 19.98 -19.99
CA GLN A 367 7.85 19.93 -20.84
C GLN A 367 8.90 18.90 -20.39
N PHE A 368 8.84 18.41 -19.15
CA PHE A 368 9.70 17.31 -18.71
C PHE A 368 9.32 15.96 -19.34
N GLY A 369 8.07 15.81 -19.78
CA GLY A 369 7.57 14.62 -20.48
C GLY A 369 7.55 13.32 -19.66
N LYS A 370 7.88 13.35 -18.36
CA LYS A 370 7.88 12.19 -17.47
C LYS A 370 7.62 12.57 -16.02
N ALA A 371 6.90 11.71 -15.29
CA ALA A 371 6.63 11.89 -13.87
C ALA A 371 7.77 11.39 -12.95
N ASN A 372 8.71 10.60 -13.44
CA ASN A 372 9.77 10.01 -12.60
C ASN A 372 10.91 11.01 -12.37
N THR A 373 10.63 11.97 -11.50
CA THR A 373 11.55 13.05 -11.10
C THR A 373 11.77 13.06 -9.59
N GLY A 374 11.02 12.27 -8.82
CA GLY A 374 11.08 12.25 -7.36
C GLY A 374 12.24 11.43 -6.80
N TRP A 375 12.67 11.82 -5.61
CA TRP A 375 13.69 11.12 -4.82
C TRP A 375 13.45 11.33 -3.32
N ARG A 376 13.86 10.36 -2.50
CA ARG A 376 13.78 10.45 -1.04
C ARG A 376 14.86 9.61 -0.36
N VAL A 377 15.55 10.20 0.61
CA VAL A 377 16.45 9.55 1.57
C VAL A 377 15.85 9.75 2.95
N ASN A 378 15.65 8.67 3.71
CA ASN A 378 15.22 8.76 5.09
C ASN A 378 16.44 8.68 6.01
N LEU A 379 16.71 9.73 6.79
CA LEU A 379 17.83 9.78 7.74
C LEU A 379 17.33 9.56 9.17
N ASP A 380 17.91 8.58 9.87
CA ASP A 380 17.67 8.34 11.29
C ASP A 380 18.46 9.36 12.12
N PHE A 381 17.75 10.22 12.86
CA PHE A 381 18.35 11.26 13.71
C PHE A 381 18.34 10.93 15.20
N ARG A 382 17.84 9.75 15.61
CA ARG A 382 17.68 9.36 17.03
C ARG A 382 18.97 9.40 17.83
N GLN A 383 20.10 9.14 17.15
CA GLN A 383 21.44 9.12 17.73
C GLN A 383 22.29 10.33 17.34
N TRP A 384 21.70 11.34 16.69
CA TRP A 384 22.44 12.55 16.37
C TRP A 384 22.68 13.35 17.64
N ARG A 385 23.85 13.99 17.72
CA ARG A 385 24.15 14.89 18.84
C ARG A 385 23.21 16.09 18.75
N PRO A 386 22.59 16.53 19.86
CA PRO A 386 21.85 17.79 19.85
C PRO A 386 22.73 18.95 19.37
N GLY A 387 22.17 19.83 18.55
CA GLY A 387 22.88 20.93 17.91
C GLY A 387 22.40 21.22 16.49
N GLN A 388 22.97 22.27 15.90
CA GLN A 388 22.71 22.66 14.53
C GLN A 388 23.62 21.87 13.58
N HIS A 389 22.98 21.14 12.66
CA HIS A 389 23.59 20.36 11.60
C HIS A 389 23.38 21.04 10.25
N ARG A 390 24.34 20.86 9.34
CA ARG A 390 24.20 21.19 7.93
C ARG A 390 24.04 19.92 7.12
N LEU A 391 23.05 19.92 6.24
CA LEU A 391 22.85 18.91 5.22
C LEU A 391 23.23 19.49 3.86
N ASP A 392 24.15 18.86 3.16
CA ASP A 392 24.61 19.28 1.84
C ASP A 392 24.17 18.24 0.80
N LEU A 393 23.50 18.70 -0.27
CA LEU A 393 22.91 17.84 -1.28
C LEU A 393 23.66 17.99 -2.61
N PHE A 394 24.01 16.85 -3.21
CA PHE A 394 24.70 16.77 -4.48
C PHE A 394 23.94 15.89 -5.46
N MET A 395 23.95 16.27 -6.73
CA MET A 395 23.46 15.46 -7.85
C MET A 395 24.62 14.72 -8.49
N GLU A 396 24.43 13.43 -8.75
CA GLU A 396 25.26 12.59 -9.60
C GLU A 396 24.49 12.25 -10.89
N ALA A 397 24.45 13.21 -11.82
CA ALA A 397 23.81 13.02 -13.12
C ALA A 397 24.63 12.12 -14.06
N GLN A 398 25.94 12.04 -13.84
CA GLN A 398 26.88 11.15 -14.51
C GLN A 398 27.75 10.45 -13.46
N PRO A 399 28.15 9.18 -13.67
CA PRO A 399 28.95 8.43 -12.70
C PRO A 399 30.20 9.20 -12.24
N GLY A 400 30.35 9.36 -10.92
CA GLY A 400 31.50 10.01 -10.28
C GLY A 400 31.52 11.54 -10.36
N ARG A 401 30.58 12.19 -11.07
CA ARG A 401 30.54 13.64 -11.21
C ARG A 401 29.43 14.23 -10.34
N LEU A 402 29.84 14.86 -9.24
CA LEU A 402 28.93 15.54 -8.32
C LEU A 402 28.75 17.02 -8.68
N THR A 403 27.52 17.49 -8.65
CA THR A 403 27.15 18.91 -8.74
C THR A 403 26.38 19.29 -7.49
N GLN A 404 26.78 20.37 -6.81
CA GLN A 404 26.09 20.81 -5.60
C GLN A 404 24.72 21.39 -5.97
N LEU A 405 23.67 20.90 -5.31
CA LEU A 405 22.30 21.40 -5.46
C LEU A 405 21.97 22.49 -4.44
N GLY A 406 22.44 22.32 -3.21
CA GLY A 406 22.22 23.27 -2.14
C GLY A 406 22.41 22.64 -0.77
N SER A 407 22.12 23.42 0.26
CA SER A 407 22.27 23.01 1.65
C SER A 407 21.00 23.29 2.45
N ARG A 408 20.84 22.58 3.57
CA ARG A 408 19.81 22.82 4.58
C ARG A 408 20.42 22.89 5.96
N GLN A 409 20.11 23.93 6.72
CA GLN A 409 20.42 23.96 8.15
C GLN A 409 19.24 23.38 8.94
N VAL A 410 19.55 22.42 9.82
CA VAL A 410 18.56 21.77 10.69
C VAL A 410 19.07 21.69 12.12
N ALA A 411 18.19 21.75 13.11
CA ALA A 411 18.55 21.58 14.51
C ALA A 411 17.97 20.26 15.04
N VAL A 412 18.83 19.42 15.63
CA VAL A 412 18.37 18.32 16.48
C VAL A 412 18.34 18.86 17.91
N MET A 413 17.15 18.89 18.50
CA MET A 413 16.91 19.55 19.77
C MET A 413 17.12 18.58 20.94
N ASP A 414 17.67 19.08 22.04
CA ASP A 414 17.68 18.35 23.30
C ASP A 414 16.31 18.42 23.99
N ARG A 415 16.14 17.65 25.07
CA ARG A 415 14.88 17.60 25.83
C ARG A 415 14.57 18.89 26.58
N ALA A 416 15.60 19.69 26.88
CA ALA A 416 15.47 20.97 27.55
C ALA A 416 15.13 22.12 26.59
N GLN A 417 15.13 21.85 25.28
CA GLN A 417 14.97 22.84 24.22
C GLN A 417 16.01 23.96 24.31
N SER A 418 17.24 23.61 24.70
CA SER A 418 18.35 24.56 24.77
C SER A 418 18.66 25.13 23.38
N THR A 419 19.18 26.36 23.32
CA THR A 419 19.64 26.97 22.05
C THR A 419 20.68 26.07 21.36
N PRO A 420 20.38 25.52 20.17
CA PRO A 420 21.24 24.56 19.51
C PRO A 420 22.55 25.24 19.07
N GLN A 421 23.68 24.61 19.37
CA GLN A 421 25.00 25.09 18.97
C GLN A 421 25.41 24.49 17.63
N ALA A 422 26.12 25.26 16.80
CA ALA A 422 26.65 24.78 15.53
C ALA A 422 27.63 23.62 15.73
N LEU A 423 27.39 22.51 15.03
CA LEU A 423 28.27 21.36 15.07
C LEU A 423 29.40 21.47 14.03
N PRO A 424 30.60 20.91 14.34
CA PRO A 424 31.73 20.94 13.42
C PRO A 424 31.39 20.37 12.04
N GLN A 425 31.93 21.01 11.00
CA GLN A 425 31.79 20.61 9.61
C GLN A 425 33.07 19.93 9.12
N GLY A 426 32.92 18.78 8.46
CA GLY A 426 34.00 18.14 7.69
C GLY A 426 34.12 18.72 6.27
N PRO A 427 35.21 18.37 5.55
CA PRO A 427 35.34 18.71 4.14
C PRO A 427 34.23 18.03 3.31
N LEU A 428 33.73 18.73 2.31
CA LEU A 428 32.77 18.20 1.33
C LEU A 428 33.51 17.60 0.13
N PRO A 429 32.88 16.69 -0.63
CA PRO A 429 33.46 16.22 -1.88
C PRO A 429 33.64 17.37 -2.88
N ALA A 430 34.59 17.21 -3.80
CA ALA A 430 34.73 18.15 -4.91
C ALA A 430 33.46 18.15 -5.77
N ALA A 431 32.96 19.34 -6.08
CA ALA A 431 31.85 19.53 -7.00
C ALA A 431 32.34 20.08 -8.34
N GLY A 432 31.77 19.58 -9.42
CA GLY A 432 31.86 20.21 -10.73
C GLY A 432 31.07 21.52 -10.79
N PRO A 433 31.19 22.27 -11.90
CA PRO A 433 30.38 23.46 -12.11
C PRO A 433 28.88 23.12 -12.09
N ARG A 434 28.08 24.11 -11.67
CA ARG A 434 26.62 24.04 -11.75
C ARG A 434 26.20 23.75 -13.20
N ASP A 435 25.25 22.82 -13.35
CA ASP A 435 24.63 22.51 -14.62
C ASP A 435 23.22 23.11 -14.63
N ASP A 436 23.06 24.24 -15.31
CA ASP A 436 21.79 24.97 -15.37
C ASP A 436 20.70 24.23 -16.18
N ALA A 437 21.05 23.15 -16.88
CA ALA A 437 20.07 22.27 -17.51
C ALA A 437 19.36 21.37 -16.49
N ILE A 438 19.88 21.25 -15.26
CA ILE A 438 19.25 20.47 -14.19
C ILE A 438 18.25 21.36 -13.44
N ALA A 439 16.97 21.06 -13.60
CA ALA A 439 15.91 21.65 -12.79
C ALA A 439 15.68 20.78 -11.54
N PHE A 440 15.54 21.37 -10.37
CA PHE A 440 15.30 20.62 -9.14
C PHE A 440 14.61 21.48 -8.07
N HIS A 441 14.06 20.79 -7.07
CA HIS A 441 13.60 21.40 -5.82
C HIS A 441 13.86 20.44 -4.66
N ILE A 442 14.17 20.99 -3.49
CA ILE A 442 14.33 20.24 -2.24
C ILE A 442 13.11 20.57 -1.37
N ASP A 443 12.19 19.61 -1.27
CA ASP A 443 10.91 19.76 -0.56
C ASP A 443 11.12 19.75 0.96
N PHE A 444 11.91 18.77 1.43
CA PHE A 444 12.28 18.58 2.82
C PHE A 444 13.77 18.23 2.96
N PRO A 445 14.40 18.65 4.06
CA PRO A 445 13.84 19.46 5.14
C PRO A 445 13.71 20.94 4.74
N LYS A 446 12.83 21.67 5.42
CA LYS A 446 12.80 23.14 5.31
C LYS A 446 14.05 23.74 5.95
N GLU A 447 14.51 24.87 5.43
CA GLU A 447 15.63 25.61 5.99
C GLU A 447 15.33 26.04 7.43
N GLN A 448 16.31 25.90 8.33
CA GLN A 448 16.20 26.23 9.75
C GLN A 448 15.10 25.45 10.51
N SER A 449 14.82 24.22 10.10
CA SER A 449 13.86 23.34 10.80
C SER A 449 14.45 22.71 12.07
N SER A 450 13.60 22.49 13.08
CA SER A 450 13.97 21.86 14.36
C SER A 450 13.29 20.51 14.52
N TYR A 451 14.02 19.51 15.01
CA TYR A 451 13.58 18.11 15.15
C TYR A 451 13.69 17.65 16.60
N TYR A 452 12.63 17.01 17.09
CA TYR A 452 12.50 16.56 18.47
C TYR A 452 12.21 15.06 18.47
N PHE A 453 13.12 14.23 18.98
CA PHE A 453 12.89 12.79 19.03
C PHE A 453 12.08 12.42 20.27
N ASN A 454 10.89 11.87 20.08
CA ASN A 454 10.08 11.28 21.15
C ASN A 454 10.11 9.74 21.09
N PRO A 455 10.79 9.06 22.03
CA PRO A 455 10.84 7.59 22.06
C PRO A 455 9.48 6.91 22.27
N LEU A 456 8.42 7.61 22.72
CA LEU A 456 7.07 7.05 22.80
C LEU A 456 6.37 6.99 21.43
N VAL A 457 6.74 7.85 20.47
CA VAL A 457 6.06 7.96 19.17
C VAL A 457 6.23 6.69 18.31
N PRO A 458 7.43 6.07 18.19
CA PRO A 458 7.55 4.80 17.48
C PRO A 458 6.70 3.68 18.08
N VAL A 459 6.54 3.67 19.41
CA VAL A 459 5.70 2.70 20.12
C VAL A 459 4.21 2.95 19.84
N TRP A 460 3.81 4.22 19.79
CA TRP A 460 2.46 4.63 19.40
C TRP A 460 2.13 4.24 17.95
N HIS A 461 3.03 4.53 17.00
CA HIS A 461 2.85 4.12 15.60
C HIS A 461 2.80 2.60 15.44
N ALA A 462 3.61 1.84 16.17
CA ALA A 462 3.55 0.38 16.15
C ALA A 462 2.20 -0.17 16.63
N TYR A 463 1.64 0.41 17.70
CA TYR A 463 0.31 0.04 18.17
C TYR A 463 -0.78 0.37 17.14
N ARG A 464 -0.75 1.56 16.55
CA ARG A 464 -1.67 1.96 15.47
C ARG A 464 -1.61 1.01 14.28
N ALA A 465 -0.40 0.68 13.83
CA ALA A 465 -0.21 -0.27 12.74
C ALA A 465 -0.80 -1.66 13.05
N ARG A 466 -0.69 -2.09 14.30
CA ARG A 466 -1.31 -3.34 14.77
C ARG A 466 -2.84 -3.29 14.75
N GLN A 467 -3.48 -2.14 15.02
CA GLN A 467 -4.95 -2.02 14.94
C GLN A 467 -5.47 -2.36 13.53
N VAL A 468 -4.75 -1.96 12.48
CA VAL A 468 -5.08 -2.31 11.09
C VAL A 468 -5.04 -3.84 10.89
N THR A 469 -3.95 -4.48 11.31
CA THR A 469 -3.78 -5.93 11.20
C THR A 469 -4.82 -6.70 12.01
N ASP A 470 -5.06 -6.32 13.27
CA ASP A 470 -6.01 -6.99 14.16
C ASP A 470 -7.43 -6.93 13.56
N TYR A 471 -7.80 -5.79 12.96
CA TYR A 471 -9.07 -5.65 12.26
C TYR A 471 -9.15 -6.49 10.99
N LEU A 472 -8.11 -6.55 10.16
CA LEU A 472 -8.05 -7.46 9.01
C LEU A 472 -8.16 -8.93 9.43
N GLN A 473 -7.51 -9.31 10.53
CA GLN A 473 -7.57 -10.68 11.06
C GLN A 473 -8.96 -11.05 11.56
N HIS A 474 -9.75 -10.10 12.07
CA HIS A 474 -11.16 -10.34 12.42
C HIS A 474 -11.97 -10.84 11.22
N PHE A 475 -11.87 -10.17 10.06
CA PHE A 475 -12.58 -10.59 8.84
C PHE A 475 -11.93 -11.80 8.17
N ASN A 476 -10.60 -11.94 8.26
CA ASN A 476 -9.90 -13.14 7.83
C ASN A 476 -10.45 -14.39 8.52
N ALA A 477 -10.70 -14.32 9.83
CA ALA A 477 -11.26 -15.40 10.63
C ALA A 477 -12.68 -15.77 10.18
N GLN A 478 -13.52 -14.79 9.81
CA GLN A 478 -14.86 -15.05 9.28
C GLN A 478 -14.82 -15.83 7.97
N VAL A 479 -13.94 -15.43 7.03
CA VAL A 479 -13.73 -16.19 5.78
C VAL A 479 -13.16 -17.59 6.09
N ASN A 480 -12.25 -17.69 7.08
CA ASN A 480 -11.66 -18.96 7.51
C ASN A 480 -12.69 -19.97 8.03
N ALA A 481 -13.75 -19.48 8.64
CA ALA A 481 -14.84 -20.30 9.19
C ALA A 481 -15.89 -20.69 8.15
N SER A 482 -15.70 -20.34 6.87
CA SER A 482 -16.66 -20.61 5.79
C SER A 482 -16.20 -21.75 4.86
N CYS A 483 -17.00 -22.06 3.84
CA CYS A 483 -16.62 -23.00 2.78
C CYS A 483 -15.43 -22.51 1.91
N LEU A 484 -14.95 -21.28 2.11
CA LEU A 484 -13.83 -20.70 1.38
C LEU A 484 -12.52 -20.73 2.21
N THR A 485 -12.43 -21.57 3.24
CA THR A 485 -11.27 -21.65 4.15
C THR A 485 -9.92 -21.85 3.42
N ASP A 486 -9.93 -22.62 2.33
CA ASP A 486 -8.74 -22.94 1.53
C ASP A 486 -8.45 -21.90 0.44
N VAL A 487 -9.32 -20.89 0.27
CA VAL A 487 -9.11 -19.83 -0.71
C VAL A 487 -8.10 -18.82 -0.15
N PRO A 488 -7.04 -18.46 -0.91
CA PRO A 488 -6.10 -17.44 -0.50
C PRO A 488 -6.78 -16.10 -0.20
N ARG A 489 -6.43 -15.50 0.94
CA ARG A 489 -6.94 -14.19 1.36
C ARG A 489 -5.83 -13.16 1.33
N TYR A 490 -6.17 -11.95 0.92
CA TYR A 490 -5.22 -10.88 0.69
C TYR A 490 -5.64 -9.64 1.47
N THR A 491 -4.64 -8.93 2.01
CA THR A 491 -4.81 -7.53 2.38
C THR A 491 -5.11 -6.68 1.13
N HIS A 492 -5.40 -5.40 1.31
CA HIS A 492 -5.42 -4.43 0.22
C HIS A 492 -4.81 -3.16 0.81
N GLN A 493 -3.55 -2.90 0.48
CA GLN A 493 -2.75 -1.88 1.15
C GLN A 493 -2.06 -0.98 0.14
N ILE A 494 -2.01 0.32 0.43
CA ILE A 494 -1.24 1.30 -0.33
C ILE A 494 0.24 1.28 0.10
N MET A 495 1.14 1.87 -0.69
CA MET A 495 2.57 2.04 -0.37
C MET A 495 2.97 3.51 -0.23
N PRO A 496 2.71 4.16 0.91
CA PRO A 496 2.95 5.59 1.05
C PRO A 496 4.42 5.99 0.85
N PHE A 497 5.36 5.16 1.31
CA PHE A 497 6.80 5.47 1.25
C PHE A 497 7.38 5.47 -0.17
N THR A 498 6.64 5.03 -1.19
CA THR A 498 7.05 5.18 -2.59
C THR A 498 6.64 6.53 -3.20
N ASN A 499 5.80 7.30 -2.50
CA ASN A 499 5.59 8.71 -2.78
C ASN A 499 6.56 9.54 -1.91
N PRO A 500 7.51 10.29 -2.50
CA PRO A 500 8.54 11.01 -1.73
C PRO A 500 7.99 12.16 -0.89
N SER A 501 6.73 12.56 -1.11
CA SER A 501 6.08 13.67 -0.43
C SER A 501 5.10 13.24 0.67
N TRP A 502 4.85 11.94 0.85
CA TRP A 502 3.90 11.42 1.85
C TRP A 502 4.59 10.99 3.14
N ASP A 503 3.93 11.27 4.26
CA ASP A 503 4.27 10.71 5.57
C ASP A 503 3.58 9.35 5.75
N GLU A 504 4.37 8.28 5.63
CA GLU A 504 3.89 6.91 5.78
C GLU A 504 3.27 6.61 7.16
N HIS A 505 3.70 7.31 8.20
CA HIS A 505 3.23 7.06 9.56
C HIS A 505 1.81 7.58 9.78
N LYS A 506 1.29 8.48 8.94
CA LYS A 506 -0.12 8.90 9.02
C LYS A 506 -1.06 7.74 8.72
N PHE A 507 -0.67 6.85 7.80
CA PHE A 507 -1.46 5.69 7.38
C PHE A 507 -1.39 4.55 8.41
N GLY A 508 -0.26 4.36 9.10
CA GLY A 508 -0.14 3.32 10.13
C GLY A 508 -0.40 1.91 9.58
N ILE A 509 0.35 1.51 8.56
CA ILE A 509 0.19 0.23 7.83
C ILE A 509 1.43 -0.66 7.90
N GLU A 510 2.45 -0.26 8.65
CA GLU A 510 3.76 -0.89 8.63
C GLU A 510 3.70 -2.36 9.08
N ASP A 511 2.74 -2.69 9.94
CA ASP A 511 2.49 -4.06 10.37
C ASP A 511 1.73 -4.87 9.32
N SER A 512 0.69 -4.30 8.68
CA SER A 512 -0.11 -4.99 7.64
C SER A 512 0.71 -5.29 6.37
N LEU A 513 1.80 -4.57 6.15
CA LEU A 513 2.76 -4.81 5.07
C LEU A 513 3.72 -5.99 5.35
N ARG A 514 3.74 -6.56 6.56
CA ARG A 514 4.56 -7.72 6.91
C ARG A 514 3.82 -9.04 6.63
N PRO A 515 4.53 -10.18 6.54
CA PRO A 515 3.90 -11.49 6.43
C PRO A 515 3.08 -11.82 7.69
N HIS A 516 1.81 -12.21 7.49
CA HIS A 516 0.90 -12.63 8.55
C HIS A 516 0.34 -14.04 8.28
N PRO A 517 0.12 -14.87 9.32
CA PRO A 517 -0.53 -16.16 9.12
C PRO A 517 -1.93 -16.02 8.51
N GLY A 518 -2.23 -16.83 7.49
CA GLY A 518 -3.54 -16.86 6.83
C GLY A 518 -3.87 -15.67 5.92
N LEU A 519 -3.02 -14.64 5.88
CA LEU A 519 -3.17 -13.44 5.03
C LEU A 519 -1.93 -13.23 4.17
N ARG A 520 -2.15 -13.17 2.85
CA ARG A 520 -1.13 -12.77 1.88
C ARG A 520 -1.15 -11.26 1.69
N LEU A 521 -0.04 -10.71 1.21
CA LEU A 521 0.02 -9.32 0.79
C LEU A 521 -0.89 -9.11 -0.43
N GLY A 522 -1.89 -8.25 -0.31
CA GLY A 522 -2.47 -7.58 -1.46
C GLY A 522 -2.17 -6.08 -1.41
N ILE A 523 -1.78 -5.53 -2.55
CA ILE A 523 -1.13 -4.22 -2.63
C ILE A 523 -1.61 -3.41 -3.84
N SER A 524 -1.88 -2.13 -3.60
CA SER A 524 -2.14 -1.12 -4.64
C SER A 524 -0.83 -0.46 -5.05
N LEU A 525 -0.56 -0.42 -6.35
CA LEU A 525 0.66 0.14 -6.92
C LEU A 525 0.31 1.33 -7.83
N TYR A 526 0.84 2.51 -7.47
CA TYR A 526 0.65 3.76 -8.22
C TYR A 526 1.98 4.33 -8.70
N GLY A 527 2.10 4.64 -9.98
CA GLY A 527 3.31 5.21 -10.57
C GLY A 527 4.46 4.20 -10.67
N GLU A 528 5.69 4.64 -10.41
CA GLU A 528 6.91 3.85 -10.57
C GLU A 528 6.92 2.47 -9.90
N PRO A 529 6.32 2.25 -8.71
CA PRO A 529 6.17 0.91 -8.13
C PRO A 529 5.55 -0.16 -9.05
N THR A 530 4.75 0.23 -10.04
CA THR A 530 4.13 -0.69 -11.00
C THR A 530 5.10 -1.27 -12.02
N TYR A 531 6.06 -0.48 -12.53
CA TYR A 531 6.96 -0.91 -13.62
C TYR A 531 8.44 -0.88 -13.22
N GLY A 532 8.79 0.01 -12.30
CA GLY A 532 10.14 0.30 -11.85
C GLY A 532 10.62 -0.59 -10.70
N SER A 533 11.71 -0.19 -10.05
CA SER A 533 12.49 -1.04 -9.16
C SER A 533 12.14 -0.90 -7.67
N SER A 534 11.47 0.19 -7.26
CA SER A 534 11.22 0.47 -5.83
C SER A 534 10.45 -0.67 -5.14
N PHE A 535 9.34 -1.12 -5.75
CA PHE A 535 8.55 -2.23 -5.25
C PHE A 535 9.36 -3.54 -5.21
N SER A 536 10.07 -3.87 -6.30
CA SER A 536 10.86 -5.10 -6.36
C SER A 536 11.96 -5.14 -5.28
N HIS A 537 12.65 -4.02 -5.05
CA HIS A 537 13.66 -3.92 -4.00
C HIS A 537 13.07 -4.05 -2.60
N TRP A 538 11.88 -3.48 -2.36
CA TRP A 538 11.16 -3.64 -1.12
C TRP A 538 10.70 -5.09 -0.93
N LEU A 539 10.07 -5.68 -1.95
CA LEU A 539 9.55 -7.04 -1.95
C LEU A 539 10.64 -8.08 -1.64
N ALA A 540 11.83 -7.92 -2.23
CA ALA A 540 12.97 -8.80 -1.98
C ALA A 540 13.41 -8.86 -0.50
N ARG A 541 13.04 -7.86 0.31
CA ARG A 541 13.38 -7.76 1.74
C ARG A 541 12.17 -7.87 2.67
N SER A 542 10.95 -7.91 2.14
CA SER A 542 9.72 -7.91 2.95
C SER A 542 9.37 -9.29 3.50
N GLY A 543 9.98 -10.35 2.98
CA GLY A 543 9.70 -11.74 3.36
C GLY A 543 8.49 -12.34 2.64
N HIS A 544 7.79 -11.57 1.82
CA HIS A 544 6.70 -12.07 0.97
C HIS A 544 7.25 -12.86 -0.21
N ARG A 545 6.57 -13.95 -0.55
CA ARG A 545 6.88 -14.80 -1.72
C ARG A 545 5.76 -14.86 -2.75
N ARG A 546 4.54 -14.51 -2.31
CA ARG A 546 3.31 -14.51 -3.08
C ARG A 546 2.52 -13.27 -2.68
N TYR A 547 1.95 -12.57 -3.64
CA TYR A 547 1.19 -11.35 -3.40
C TYR A 547 0.14 -11.13 -4.48
N GLY A 548 -0.92 -10.38 -4.19
CA GLY A 548 -1.88 -9.90 -5.17
C GLY A 548 -1.66 -8.42 -5.47
N ILE A 549 -1.74 -8.01 -6.73
CA ILE A 549 -1.82 -6.59 -7.08
C ILE A 549 -3.30 -6.23 -7.14
N THR A 550 -3.80 -5.59 -6.08
CA THR A 550 -5.23 -5.25 -5.94
C THR A 550 -5.62 -4.08 -6.83
N GLU A 551 -4.67 -3.18 -7.07
CA GLU A 551 -4.80 -2.06 -8.00
C GLU A 551 -3.47 -1.80 -8.72
N PHE A 552 -3.52 -1.66 -10.05
CA PHE A 552 -2.37 -1.45 -10.91
C PHE A 552 -2.55 -0.17 -11.73
N HIS A 553 -1.87 0.90 -11.30
CA HIS A 553 -2.00 2.25 -11.86
C HIS A 553 -0.64 2.82 -12.26
N PRO A 554 -0.14 2.58 -13.48
CA PRO A 554 1.16 3.09 -13.92
C PRO A 554 1.27 4.61 -13.99
N LEU A 555 0.14 5.29 -14.18
CA LEU A 555 0.02 6.74 -14.28
C LEU A 555 0.95 7.36 -15.35
N LYS A 556 1.18 6.64 -16.44
CA LYS A 556 1.94 7.06 -17.62
C LYS A 556 1.63 6.14 -18.80
N PRO A 557 1.87 6.58 -20.05
CA PRO A 557 1.76 5.69 -21.19
C PRO A 557 2.82 4.57 -21.13
N MET A 558 2.41 3.37 -21.53
CA MET A 558 3.28 2.22 -21.75
C MET A 558 2.87 1.57 -23.06
N ASP A 559 3.83 1.23 -23.92
CA ASP A 559 3.55 0.40 -25.10
C ASP A 559 3.34 -1.08 -24.70
N ALA A 560 2.86 -1.90 -25.64
CA ALA A 560 2.60 -3.32 -25.39
C ALA A 560 3.85 -4.09 -24.95
N ARG A 561 5.03 -3.75 -25.48
CA ARG A 561 6.29 -4.40 -25.09
C ARG A 561 6.62 -4.13 -23.62
N THR A 562 6.52 -2.87 -23.19
CA THR A 562 6.78 -2.46 -21.82
C THR A 562 5.72 -3.04 -20.87
N MET A 563 4.46 -3.10 -21.30
CA MET A 563 3.39 -3.77 -20.56
C MET A 563 3.69 -5.26 -20.37
N ALA A 564 4.02 -5.99 -21.44
CA ALA A 564 4.38 -7.40 -21.39
C ALA A 564 5.56 -7.67 -20.44
N GLN A 565 6.62 -6.85 -20.50
CA GLN A 565 7.76 -6.94 -19.59
C GLN A 565 7.38 -6.69 -18.13
N THR A 566 6.48 -5.74 -17.89
CA THR A 566 5.97 -5.41 -16.55
C THR A 566 5.17 -6.57 -15.96
N LEU A 567 4.24 -7.13 -16.74
CA LEU A 567 3.47 -8.32 -16.34
C LEU A 567 4.40 -9.52 -16.07
N GLN A 568 5.37 -9.75 -16.95
CA GLN A 568 6.33 -10.84 -16.80
C GLN A 568 7.16 -10.69 -15.52
N LYS A 569 7.62 -9.48 -15.23
CA LYS A 569 8.37 -9.18 -14.02
C LYS A 569 7.57 -9.47 -12.76
N HIS A 570 6.31 -9.03 -12.69
CA HIS A 570 5.46 -9.34 -11.53
C HIS A 570 5.17 -10.83 -11.41
N ALA A 571 4.88 -11.52 -12.52
CA ALA A 571 4.70 -12.97 -12.51
C ALA A 571 5.95 -13.71 -12.00
N GLN A 572 7.15 -13.30 -12.43
CA GLN A 572 8.43 -13.85 -11.95
C GLN A 572 8.70 -13.54 -10.47
N GLN A 573 8.16 -12.45 -9.95
CA GLN A 573 8.30 -12.03 -8.55
C GLN A 573 7.27 -12.67 -7.63
N GLY A 574 6.32 -13.45 -8.16
CA GLY A 574 5.35 -14.22 -7.39
C GLY A 574 3.96 -13.58 -7.28
N ALA A 575 3.59 -12.67 -8.17
CA ALA A 575 2.22 -12.17 -8.22
C ALA A 575 1.22 -13.31 -8.51
N ASP A 576 0.19 -13.42 -7.67
CA ASP A 576 -0.93 -14.35 -7.79
C ASP A 576 -1.96 -13.82 -8.80
N PHE A 577 -2.22 -12.52 -8.76
CA PHE A 577 -3.11 -11.83 -9.69
C PHE A 577 -2.71 -10.36 -9.84
N LEU A 578 -3.19 -9.73 -10.91
CA LEU A 578 -3.10 -8.31 -11.16
C LEU A 578 -4.47 -7.76 -11.57
N SER A 579 -4.93 -6.76 -10.83
CA SER A 579 -6.21 -6.08 -11.03
C SER A 579 -6.00 -4.59 -11.36
N PHE A 580 -6.79 -4.09 -12.30
CA PHE A 580 -6.91 -2.68 -12.70
C PHE A 580 -8.37 -2.40 -13.04
N PHE A 581 -8.80 -1.14 -13.00
CA PHE A 581 -10.18 -0.79 -13.30
C PHE A 581 -10.44 -0.83 -14.81
N VAL A 582 -11.56 -1.43 -15.21
CA VAL A 582 -12.07 -1.42 -16.58
C VAL A 582 -13.54 -1.01 -16.57
N GLU A 583 -13.92 -0.19 -17.54
CA GLU A 583 -15.30 0.24 -17.72
C GLU A 583 -16.12 -0.88 -18.38
N PRO A 584 -17.34 -1.15 -17.89
CA PRO A 584 -18.20 -2.16 -18.49
C PRO A 584 -18.63 -1.80 -19.91
N SER A 585 -18.63 -2.79 -20.80
CA SER A 585 -19.11 -2.67 -22.19
C SER A 585 -20.16 -3.74 -22.50
N TRP A 586 -21.24 -3.30 -23.15
CA TRP A 586 -22.36 -4.14 -23.56
C TRP A 586 -22.66 -3.92 -25.04
N GLU A 587 -22.68 -5.00 -25.83
CA GLU A 587 -22.96 -4.95 -27.28
C GLU A 587 -22.05 -3.95 -28.04
N GLY A 588 -20.78 -3.84 -27.60
CA GLY A 588 -19.79 -2.94 -28.19
C GLY A 588 -19.98 -1.46 -27.86
N GLN A 589 -20.84 -1.15 -26.87
CA GLN A 589 -21.04 0.20 -26.36
C GLN A 589 -20.68 0.26 -24.88
N ARG A 590 -19.99 1.34 -24.48
CA ARG A 590 -19.69 1.60 -23.07
C ARG A 590 -20.98 1.78 -22.29
N VAL A 591 -21.11 1.09 -21.16
CA VAL A 591 -22.23 1.29 -20.24
C VAL A 591 -21.97 2.58 -19.44
N PRO A 592 -22.85 3.60 -19.54
CA PRO A 592 -22.62 4.88 -18.88
C PRO A 592 -22.57 4.76 -17.35
N ARG A 593 -21.55 5.35 -16.72
CA ARG A 593 -21.40 5.47 -15.26
C ARG A 593 -20.54 6.68 -14.90
N GLY A 594 -20.44 6.98 -13.61
CA GLY A 594 -19.49 7.96 -13.09
C GLY A 594 -18.07 7.64 -13.56
N HIS A 595 -17.37 8.65 -14.09
CA HIS A 595 -16.07 8.48 -14.72
C HIS A 595 -14.99 8.17 -13.66
N ASN A 596 -14.46 6.95 -13.63
CA ASN A 596 -13.27 6.63 -12.86
C ASN A 596 -12.02 7.06 -13.67
N ILE A 597 -11.35 8.11 -13.22
CA ILE A 597 -10.17 8.69 -13.91
C ILE A 597 -9.01 7.70 -14.08
N PHE A 598 -8.97 6.61 -13.30
CA PHE A 598 -7.94 5.58 -13.38
C PHE A 598 -8.36 4.34 -14.18
N SER A 599 -9.57 4.29 -14.74
CA SER A 599 -10.01 3.13 -15.50
C SER A 599 -9.37 3.07 -16.88
N PHE A 600 -8.87 1.88 -17.22
CA PHE A 600 -8.34 1.57 -18.54
C PHE A 600 -9.54 1.46 -19.47
N ASP A 601 -9.76 2.52 -20.22
CA ASP A 601 -10.91 2.70 -21.10
C ASP A 601 -10.44 3.44 -22.36
N PRO A 602 -10.87 3.03 -23.56
CA PRO A 602 -10.42 3.63 -24.81
C PRO A 602 -10.81 5.10 -24.97
N LEU A 603 -11.75 5.62 -24.16
CA LEU A 603 -12.19 7.01 -24.15
C LEU A 603 -11.61 7.81 -22.97
N ASN A 604 -10.78 7.19 -22.12
CA ASN A 604 -10.17 7.86 -20.97
C ASN A 604 -8.71 8.26 -21.25
N ALA A 605 -8.49 9.52 -21.61
CA ALA A 605 -7.14 10.06 -21.84
C ALA A 605 -6.37 10.38 -20.53
N GLU A 606 -7.06 10.44 -19.38
CA GLU A 606 -6.43 10.76 -18.11
C GLU A 606 -5.37 9.72 -17.75
N PHE A 607 -4.20 10.21 -17.34
CA PHE A 607 -3.04 9.38 -17.00
C PHE A 607 -2.64 8.35 -18.08
N ALA A 608 -3.00 8.61 -19.35
CA ALA A 608 -2.82 7.72 -20.50
C ALA A 608 -3.54 6.37 -20.37
N SER A 609 -4.70 6.35 -19.73
CA SER A 609 -5.48 5.12 -19.51
C SER A 609 -5.97 4.47 -20.81
N ASP A 610 -6.23 5.24 -21.86
CA ASP A 610 -6.57 4.78 -23.21
C ASP A 610 -5.40 4.04 -23.88
N VAL A 611 -4.17 4.54 -23.72
CA VAL A 611 -2.95 3.88 -24.17
C VAL A 611 -2.72 2.59 -23.39
N LEU A 612 -2.89 2.63 -22.07
CA LEU A 612 -2.74 1.47 -21.19
C LEU A 612 -3.75 0.36 -21.56
N TYR A 613 -5.00 0.71 -21.81
CA TYR A 613 -6.04 -0.22 -22.30
C TYR A 613 -5.58 -0.93 -23.59
N ARG A 614 -5.19 -0.17 -24.62
CA ARG A 614 -4.72 -0.74 -25.90
C ARG A 614 -3.49 -1.62 -25.72
N SER A 615 -2.56 -1.23 -24.86
CA SER A 615 -1.36 -2.01 -24.57
C SER A 615 -1.66 -3.32 -23.85
N VAL A 616 -2.65 -3.35 -22.95
CA VAL A 616 -3.14 -4.60 -22.36
C VAL A 616 -3.77 -5.48 -23.42
N GLN A 617 -4.68 -4.97 -24.26
CA GLN A 617 -5.30 -5.76 -25.35
C GLN A 617 -4.26 -6.39 -26.27
N GLN A 618 -3.25 -5.62 -26.69
CA GLN A 618 -2.15 -6.10 -27.52
C GLN A 618 -1.29 -7.14 -26.80
N THR A 619 -1.02 -6.95 -25.50
CA THR A 619 -0.24 -7.89 -24.70
C THR A 619 -0.96 -9.23 -24.52
N LEU A 620 -2.29 -9.21 -24.32
CA LEU A 620 -3.10 -10.42 -24.17
C LEU A 620 -3.25 -11.21 -25.47
N SER A 621 -3.23 -10.53 -26.62
CA SER A 621 -3.37 -11.15 -27.96
C SER A 621 -2.05 -11.64 -28.56
N THR A 622 -0.90 -11.29 -27.98
CA THR A 622 0.40 -11.73 -28.48
C THR A 622 0.73 -13.12 -27.94
N ALA A 623 0.95 -14.10 -28.83
CA ALA A 623 1.40 -15.43 -28.45
C ALA A 623 2.79 -15.39 -27.79
N ARG A 624 3.05 -16.28 -26.83
CA ARG A 624 4.35 -16.43 -26.14
C ARG A 624 5.50 -16.75 -27.08
#